data_AF-A0A1Z7M9B6-F1
#
_entry.id   AF-A0A1Z7M9B6-F1
#
_cell.length_a   1.000
_cell.length_b   1.000
_cell.length_c   1.000
_cell.angle_alpha   90.00
_cell.angle_beta   90.00
_cell.angle_gamma   90.00
#
_symmetry.space_group_name_H-M   'P 1'
#
loop_
_entity.id
_entity.type
_entity.pdbx_description
1 polymer ?
#
loop_
_entity_poly.entity_id
_entity_poly.type
_entity_poly.pdbx_seq_one_letter_code
_entity_poly.pdbx_strand_id
1 'polypeptide(L)'
;MREMQSMHPAEKDQFCEYIYEDFIVKTALVLCQYEKYAKVVNLYIPISCYTNFRDSLFHFRKMVSSIEEREIEEQSFAIKEHLSRTLTDASTAILYWLSAVSEELLKRDDLTSEIKMQIRKNLHKLKNVILFKRMNGMMISQDVSSGISHEEILALLDEVYVFFQDNCSQEYAECSNELSADDEGN
;
A
#
# COMPACT_ATOMS: atom_id res chain seq x y z
N MET A 1 -44.42 -2.95 4.33
CA MET A 1 -43.42 -1.87 4.28
C MET A 1 -42.47 -2.11 5.44
N ARG A 2 -41.18 -2.38 5.18
CA ARG A 2 -40.17 -2.31 6.27
C ARG A 2 -39.97 -0.82 6.54
N GLU A 3 -40.14 -0.40 7.78
CA GLU A 3 -39.77 0.95 8.20
C GLU A 3 -38.30 1.15 7.86
N MET A 4 -38.01 2.20 7.08
CA MET A 4 -36.64 2.59 6.79
C MET A 4 -36.09 3.25 8.05
N GLN A 5 -35.20 2.55 8.73
CA GLN A 5 -34.55 3.08 9.93
C GLN A 5 -33.66 4.26 9.52
N SER A 6 -33.90 5.39 10.16
CA SER A 6 -33.10 6.59 9.99
C SER A 6 -32.13 6.69 11.15
N MET A 7 -30.86 6.95 10.83
CA MET A 7 -29.82 7.14 11.84
C MET A 7 -30.04 8.49 12.55
N HIS A 8 -29.90 8.50 13.88
CA HIS A 8 -30.05 9.74 14.64
C HIS A 8 -28.97 10.76 14.21
N PRO A 9 -29.28 12.06 14.03
CA PRO A 9 -28.32 13.04 13.50
C PRO A 9 -26.99 13.10 14.26
N ALA A 10 -27.03 13.09 15.60
CA ALA A 10 -25.82 13.13 16.42
C ALA A 10 -24.95 11.86 16.27
N GLU A 11 -25.58 10.69 16.10
CA GLU A 11 -24.85 9.43 15.88
C GLU A 11 -24.22 9.43 14.49
N LYS A 12 -24.95 9.95 13.49
CA LYS A 12 -24.45 10.12 12.13
C LYS A 12 -23.25 11.05 12.08
N ASP A 13 -23.28 12.19 12.77
CA ASP A 13 -22.16 13.14 12.78
C ASP A 13 -20.91 12.49 13.37
N GLN A 14 -21.04 11.80 14.51
CA GLN A 14 -19.95 11.04 15.12
C GLN A 14 -19.42 9.93 14.20
N PHE A 15 -20.31 9.22 13.52
CA PHE A 15 -19.92 8.17 12.59
C PHE A 15 -19.20 8.73 11.36
N CYS A 16 -19.64 9.87 10.83
CA CYS A 16 -18.95 10.56 9.73
C CYS A 16 -17.56 11.05 10.15
N GLU A 17 -17.43 11.64 11.33
CA GLU A 17 -16.15 12.09 11.89
C GLU A 17 -15.18 10.90 12.06
N TYR A 18 -15.66 9.80 12.64
CA TYR A 18 -14.90 8.55 12.75
C TYR A 18 -14.41 8.04 11.39
N ILE A 19 -15.28 7.94 10.38
CA ILE A 19 -14.89 7.49 9.04
C ILE A 19 -13.86 8.44 8.40
N TYR A 20 -14.02 9.74 8.60
CA TYR A 20 -13.10 10.74 8.05
C TYR A 20 -11.71 10.64 8.69
N GLU A 21 -11.63 10.72 10.02
CA GLU A 21 -10.35 10.76 10.73
C GLU A 21 -9.65 9.39 10.71
N ASP A 22 -10.36 8.31 11.04
CA ASP A 22 -9.73 7.01 11.24
C ASP A 22 -9.50 6.22 9.95
N PHE A 23 -10.14 6.59 8.85
CA PHE A 23 -9.92 5.92 7.56
C PHE A 23 -9.37 6.87 6.52
N ILE A 24 -10.06 7.97 6.19
CA ILE A 24 -9.65 8.83 5.07
C ILE A 24 -8.33 9.54 5.37
N VAL A 25 -8.24 10.26 6.50
CA VAL A 25 -7.04 11.02 6.89
C VAL A 25 -5.86 10.08 7.12
N LYS A 26 -6.04 9.01 7.91
CA LYS A 26 -4.99 8.02 8.14
C LYS A 26 -4.48 7.38 6.84
N THR A 27 -5.39 6.99 5.94
CA THR A 27 -5.00 6.43 4.63
C THR A 27 -4.22 7.44 3.79
N ALA A 28 -4.65 8.71 3.76
CA ALA A 28 -3.94 9.76 3.03
C ALA A 28 -2.50 9.94 3.56
N LEU A 29 -2.32 9.91 4.89
CA LEU A 29 -1.00 10.03 5.51
C LEU A 29 -0.08 8.86 5.12
N VAL A 30 -0.59 7.63 5.13
CA VAL A 30 0.18 6.44 4.72
C VAL A 30 0.49 6.49 3.21
N LEU A 31 -0.48 6.87 2.37
CA LEU A 31 -0.27 7.03 0.94
C LEU A 31 0.82 8.07 0.64
N CYS A 32 0.84 9.20 1.34
CA CYS A 32 1.91 10.19 1.22
C CYS A 32 3.29 9.63 1.58
N GLN A 33 3.39 8.66 2.49
CA GLN A 33 4.66 7.99 2.76
C GLN A 33 5.07 7.11 1.58
N TYR A 34 4.16 6.33 1.01
CA TYR A 34 4.44 5.56 -0.21
C TYR A 34 4.83 6.44 -1.40
N GLU A 35 4.20 7.60 -1.59
CA GLU A 35 4.63 8.56 -2.62
C GLU A 35 6.06 9.07 -2.42
N LYS A 36 6.48 9.27 -1.16
CA LYS A 36 7.87 9.66 -0.86
C LYS A 36 8.83 8.54 -1.27
N TYR A 37 8.53 7.30 -0.91
CA TYR A 37 9.32 6.14 -1.35
C TYR A 37 9.37 6.02 -2.86
N ALA A 38 8.23 6.11 -3.53
CA ALA A 38 8.14 6.01 -4.98
C ALA A 38 9.02 7.07 -5.66
N LYS A 39 9.00 8.32 -5.18
CA LYS A 39 9.89 9.39 -5.68
C LYS A 39 11.37 9.07 -5.48
N VAL A 40 11.73 8.51 -4.33
CA VAL A 40 13.12 8.15 -4.01
C VAL A 40 13.63 7.04 -4.95
N VAL A 41 12.78 6.08 -5.30
CA VAL A 41 13.13 4.94 -6.16
C VAL A 41 12.76 5.16 -7.63
N ASN A 42 12.42 6.40 -8.01
CA ASN A 42 11.99 6.81 -9.35
C ASN A 42 10.86 5.94 -9.94
N LEU A 43 9.90 5.54 -9.10
CA LEU A 43 8.74 4.73 -9.47
C LEU A 43 7.48 5.62 -9.54
N TYR A 44 6.60 5.30 -10.48
CA TYR A 44 5.24 5.84 -10.49
C TYR A 44 4.30 4.96 -9.68
N ILE A 45 3.59 5.55 -8.71
CA ILE A 45 2.48 4.87 -8.04
C ILE A 45 1.35 4.65 -9.07
N PRO A 46 0.76 3.44 -9.15
CA PRO A 46 -0.31 3.15 -10.09
C PRO A 46 -1.49 4.12 -9.98
N ILE A 47 -2.03 4.56 -11.12
CA ILE A 47 -3.18 5.49 -11.18
C ILE A 47 -4.43 4.95 -10.48
N SER A 48 -4.54 3.63 -10.36
CA SER A 48 -5.61 2.96 -9.61
C SER A 48 -5.63 3.36 -8.14
N CYS A 49 -4.47 3.68 -7.54
CA CYS A 49 -4.39 4.16 -6.15
C CYS A 49 -5.20 5.45 -5.97
N TYR A 50 -4.94 6.44 -6.82
CA TYR A 50 -5.62 7.73 -6.76
C TYR A 50 -7.10 7.63 -7.15
N THR A 51 -7.41 6.74 -8.10
CA THR A 51 -8.79 6.47 -8.51
C THR A 51 -9.59 5.89 -7.35
N ASN A 52 -9.04 4.86 -6.67
CA ASN A 52 -9.66 4.28 -5.48
C ASN A 52 -9.80 5.30 -4.35
N PHE A 53 -8.76 6.09 -4.07
CA PHE A 53 -8.83 7.11 -3.02
C PHE A 53 -9.92 8.15 -3.33
N ARG A 54 -9.98 8.64 -4.58
CA ARG A 54 -11.03 9.57 -5.03
C ARG A 54 -12.42 8.94 -4.89
N ASP A 55 -12.58 7.68 -5.28
CA ASP A 55 -13.87 6.98 -5.20
C ASP A 55 -14.34 6.85 -3.75
N SER A 56 -13.42 6.64 -2.80
CA SER A 56 -13.74 6.69 -1.37
C SER A 56 -14.32 8.06 -0.94
N LEU A 57 -13.82 9.17 -1.49
CA LEU A 57 -14.36 10.51 -1.18
C LEU A 57 -15.76 10.72 -1.78
N PHE A 58 -16.04 10.13 -2.94
CA PHE A 58 -17.38 10.15 -3.52
C PHE A 58 -18.37 9.37 -2.64
N HIS A 59 -17.98 8.20 -2.15
CA HIS A 59 -18.79 7.41 -1.22
C HIS A 59 -18.99 8.15 0.11
N PHE A 60 -17.96 8.79 0.65
CA PHE A 60 -18.06 9.62 1.86
C PHE A 60 -19.06 10.77 1.69
N ARG A 61 -18.99 11.50 0.58
CA ARG A 61 -19.97 12.56 0.27
C ARG A 61 -21.40 12.02 0.21
N LYS A 62 -21.59 10.84 -0.39
CA LYS A 62 -22.91 10.19 -0.47
C LYS A 62 -23.40 9.82 0.94
N MET A 63 -22.54 9.18 1.75
CA MET A 63 -22.82 8.84 3.15
C MET A 63 -23.28 10.05 3.98
N VAL A 64 -22.55 11.17 3.89
CA VAL A 64 -22.89 12.43 4.59
C VAL A 64 -24.24 12.98 4.15
N SER A 65 -24.66 12.72 2.91
CA SER A 65 -25.95 13.21 2.38
C SER A 65 -27.12 12.27 2.68
N SER A 66 -26.85 11.02 3.09
CA SER A 66 -27.86 9.99 3.34
C SER A 66 -28.47 10.11 4.73
N ILE A 67 -29.75 9.76 4.87
CA ILE A 67 -30.46 9.68 6.16
C ILE A 67 -30.83 8.25 6.55
N GLU A 68 -30.75 7.33 5.59
CA GLU A 68 -31.08 5.92 5.74
C GLU A 68 -29.87 5.18 6.30
N GLU A 69 -30.06 4.50 7.42
CA GLU A 69 -28.98 3.79 8.14
C GLU A 69 -28.29 2.76 7.25
N ARG A 70 -29.08 1.96 6.53
CA ARG A 70 -28.57 0.95 5.58
C ARG A 70 -27.66 1.56 4.52
N GLU A 71 -28.07 2.68 3.92
CA GLU A 71 -27.27 3.35 2.89
C GLU A 71 -25.98 3.90 3.52
N ILE A 72 -26.04 4.46 4.73
CA ILE A 72 -24.85 4.94 5.46
C ILE A 72 -23.86 3.79 5.70
N GLU A 73 -24.33 2.63 6.14
CA GLU A 73 -23.49 1.44 6.35
C GLU A 73 -22.87 0.94 5.04
N GLU A 74 -23.67 0.79 3.97
CA GLU A 74 -23.21 0.36 2.64
C GLU A 74 -22.13 1.31 2.10
N GLN A 75 -22.33 2.63 2.22
CA GLN A 75 -21.31 3.61 1.83
C GLN A 75 -20.06 3.51 2.72
N SER A 76 -20.20 3.31 4.03
CA SER A 76 -19.06 3.16 4.94
C SER A 76 -18.18 1.96 4.59
N PHE A 77 -18.79 0.84 4.16
CA PHE A 77 -18.07 -0.34 3.69
C PHE A 77 -17.31 -0.04 2.40
N ALA A 78 -17.96 0.58 1.42
CA ALA A 78 -17.35 0.95 0.14
C ALA A 78 -16.15 1.89 0.34
N ILE A 79 -16.24 2.87 1.26
CA ILE A 79 -15.13 3.76 1.63
C ILE A 79 -13.93 2.93 2.12
N LYS A 80 -14.14 2.06 3.11
CA LYS A 80 -13.07 1.23 3.70
C LYS A 80 -12.43 0.31 2.68
N GLU A 81 -13.24 -0.28 1.79
CA GLU A 81 -12.75 -1.15 0.73
C GLU A 81 -11.86 -0.39 -0.26
N HIS A 82 -12.31 0.76 -0.77
CA HIS A 82 -11.52 1.58 -1.70
C HIS A 82 -10.24 2.12 -1.07
N LEU A 83 -10.27 2.54 0.20
CA LEU A 83 -9.07 2.96 0.93
C LEU A 83 -8.09 1.78 1.13
N SER A 84 -8.58 0.59 1.45
CA SER A 84 -7.76 -0.63 1.55
C SER A 84 -7.09 -0.97 0.21
N ARG A 85 -7.82 -0.89 -0.91
CA ARG A 85 -7.26 -1.09 -2.26
C ARG A 85 -6.21 -0.03 -2.59
N THR A 86 -6.45 1.24 -2.24
CA THR A 86 -5.49 2.34 -2.42
C THR A 86 -4.12 2.00 -1.84
N LEU A 87 -4.10 1.59 -0.57
CA LEU A 87 -2.84 1.28 0.11
C LEU A 87 -2.24 -0.04 -0.39
N THR A 88 -3.08 -1.01 -0.75
CA THR A 88 -2.63 -2.28 -1.31
C THR A 88 -1.91 -2.07 -2.63
N ASP A 89 -2.49 -1.32 -3.57
CA ASP A 89 -1.87 -1.02 -4.85
C ASP A 89 -0.54 -0.28 -4.68
N ALA A 90 -0.51 0.75 -3.82
CA ALA A 90 0.70 1.55 -3.58
C ALA A 90 1.84 0.72 -2.96
N SER A 91 1.55 -0.01 -1.89
CA SER A 91 2.55 -0.87 -1.23
C SER A 91 3.05 -1.99 -2.16
N THR A 92 2.15 -2.57 -2.95
CA THR A 92 2.47 -3.66 -3.88
C THR A 92 3.42 -3.20 -4.97
N ALA A 93 3.18 -2.02 -5.56
CA ALA A 93 4.06 -1.45 -6.57
C ALA A 93 5.50 -1.30 -6.07
N ILE A 94 5.68 -0.70 -4.89
CA ILE A 94 7.02 -0.47 -4.31
C ILE A 94 7.69 -1.79 -3.93
N LEU A 95 6.97 -2.71 -3.30
CA LEU A 95 7.51 -4.02 -2.90
C LEU A 95 7.98 -4.84 -4.10
N TYR A 96 7.22 -4.84 -5.19
CA TYR A 96 7.62 -5.52 -6.43
C TYR A 96 8.82 -4.86 -7.06
N TRP A 97 8.85 -3.53 -7.14
CA TRP A 97 9.99 -2.78 -7.66
C TRP A 97 11.29 -3.12 -6.92
N LEU A 98 11.28 -3.01 -5.59
CA LEU A 98 12.45 -3.34 -4.78
C LEU A 98 12.85 -4.82 -4.87
N SER A 99 11.87 -5.72 -5.03
CA SER A 99 12.16 -7.13 -5.25
C SER A 99 12.87 -7.35 -6.58
N ALA A 100 12.43 -6.69 -7.65
CA ALA A 100 13.06 -6.75 -8.97
C ALA A 100 14.49 -6.18 -8.94
N VAL A 101 14.68 -5.00 -8.35
CA VAL A 101 16.02 -4.40 -8.19
C VAL A 101 16.94 -5.32 -7.38
N SER A 102 16.43 -5.93 -6.31
CA SER A 102 17.20 -6.90 -5.51
C SER A 102 17.62 -8.12 -6.33
N GLU A 103 16.77 -8.60 -7.25
CA GLU A 103 17.09 -9.71 -8.14
C GLU A 103 18.19 -9.35 -9.14
N GLU A 104 18.15 -8.15 -9.72
CA GLU A 104 19.21 -7.67 -10.60
C GLU A 104 20.53 -7.47 -9.86
N LEU A 105 20.50 -6.88 -8.66
CA LEU A 105 21.69 -6.74 -7.81
C LEU A 105 22.33 -8.09 -7.49
N LEU A 106 21.57 -9.18 -7.37
CA LEU A 106 22.14 -10.50 -7.11
C LEU A 106 22.92 -11.08 -8.31
N LYS A 107 22.67 -10.59 -9.53
CA LYS A 107 23.37 -11.01 -10.75
C LYS A 107 24.70 -10.28 -10.96
N ARG A 108 24.89 -9.11 -10.32
CA ARG A 108 26.11 -8.28 -10.36
C ARG A 108 27.33 -9.04 -9.85
N ASP A 109 28.43 -9.11 -10.61
CA ASP A 109 29.65 -9.80 -10.18
C ASP A 109 30.54 -8.99 -9.23
N ASP A 110 30.38 -7.67 -9.23
CA ASP A 110 31.15 -6.70 -8.47
C ASP A 110 30.72 -6.52 -7.01
N LEU A 111 29.60 -7.13 -6.61
CA LEU A 111 29.16 -7.16 -5.21
C LEU A 111 29.81 -8.30 -4.42
N THR A 112 30.25 -7.99 -3.21
CA THR A 112 30.82 -8.98 -2.29
C THR A 112 29.80 -10.05 -1.87
N SER A 113 30.28 -11.24 -1.51
CA SER A 113 29.43 -12.34 -1.03
C SER A 113 28.60 -11.98 0.21
N GLU A 114 29.13 -11.14 1.12
CA GLU A 114 28.41 -10.69 2.31
C GLU A 114 27.23 -9.79 1.94
N ILE A 115 27.45 -8.79 1.07
CA ILE A 115 26.40 -7.90 0.57
C ILE A 115 25.32 -8.73 -0.12
N LYS A 116 25.69 -9.63 -1.03
CA LYS A 116 24.74 -10.53 -1.71
C LYS A 116 23.94 -11.39 -0.74
N MET A 117 24.54 -11.85 0.36
CA MET A 117 23.82 -12.62 1.38
C MET A 117 22.76 -11.77 2.09
N GLN A 118 23.08 -10.51 2.43
CA GLN A 118 22.10 -9.60 3.04
C GLN A 118 20.99 -9.22 2.05
N ILE A 119 21.31 -8.98 0.77
CA ILE A 119 20.31 -8.76 -0.29
C ILE A 119 19.35 -9.95 -0.37
N ARG A 120 19.85 -11.20 -0.32
CA ARG A 120 18.97 -12.40 -0.31
C ARG A 120 18.03 -12.43 0.89
N LYS A 121 18.52 -12.06 2.08
CA LYS A 121 17.67 -12.00 3.30
C LYS A 121 16.57 -10.95 3.14
N ASN A 122 16.93 -9.75 2.66
CA ASN A 122 15.99 -8.66 2.42
C ASN A 122 14.96 -9.03 1.34
N LEU A 123 15.41 -9.61 0.22
CA LEU A 123 14.53 -10.12 -0.84
C LEU A 123 13.56 -11.17 -0.32
N HIS A 124 14.00 -12.07 0.56
CA HIS A 124 13.11 -13.06 1.17
C HIS A 124 12.03 -12.39 2.04
N LYS A 125 12.40 -11.39 2.86
CA LYS A 125 11.43 -10.60 3.63
C LYS A 125 10.39 -9.92 2.73
N LEU A 126 10.84 -9.22 1.67
CA LEU A 126 9.97 -8.56 0.70
C LEU A 126 8.99 -9.56 0.06
N LYS A 127 9.48 -10.69 -0.44
CA LYS A 127 8.66 -11.74 -1.05
C LYS A 127 7.66 -12.35 -0.09
N ASN A 128 8.02 -12.53 1.18
CA ASN A 128 7.10 -13.03 2.20
C ASN A 128 5.96 -12.06 2.44
N VAL A 129 6.24 -10.75 2.51
CA VAL A 129 5.20 -9.70 2.63
C VAL A 129 4.27 -9.72 1.42
N ILE A 130 4.82 -9.77 0.20
CA ILE A 130 4.04 -9.84 -1.04
C ILE A 130 3.14 -11.07 -1.04
N LEU A 131 3.68 -12.24 -0.71
CA LEU A 131 2.92 -13.50 -0.65
C LEU A 131 1.78 -13.39 0.37
N PHE A 132 2.07 -12.88 1.56
CA PHE A 132 1.09 -12.73 2.63
C PHE A 132 -0.05 -11.79 2.23
N LYS A 133 0.26 -10.67 1.58
CA LYS A 133 -0.75 -9.77 1.00
C LYS A 133 -1.63 -10.47 -0.04
N ARG A 134 -1.04 -11.25 -0.94
CA ARG A 134 -1.79 -12.01 -1.95
C ARG A 134 -2.71 -13.05 -1.29
N MET A 135 -2.24 -13.76 -0.26
CA MET A 135 -3.05 -14.74 0.47
C MET A 135 -4.23 -14.09 1.18
N ASN A 136 -4.02 -12.94 1.83
CA ASN A 136 -5.10 -12.18 2.48
C ASN A 136 -6.14 -11.70 1.48
N GLY A 137 -5.70 -11.24 0.30
CA GLY A 137 -6.60 -10.83 -0.79
C GLY A 137 -7.45 -11.98 -1.37
N MET A 138 -6.99 -13.24 -1.23
CA MET A 138 -7.71 -14.43 -1.70
C MET A 138 -8.69 -15.00 -0.65
N MET A 139 -8.83 -14.38 0.53
CA MET A 139 -9.66 -14.87 1.65
C MET A 139 -9.35 -16.33 2.08
N ILE A 140 -8.15 -16.84 1.77
CA ILE A 140 -7.75 -18.23 2.08
C ILE A 140 -7.51 -18.44 3.58
N SER A 141 -7.25 -17.37 4.34
CA SER A 141 -7.06 -17.42 5.78
C SER A 141 -8.26 -16.83 6.53
N GLN A 142 -9.23 -17.68 6.90
CA GLN A 142 -10.29 -17.31 7.85
C GLN A 142 -9.77 -17.13 9.29
N ASP A 143 -8.49 -17.45 9.55
CA ASP A 143 -7.93 -17.63 10.90
C ASP A 143 -6.66 -16.81 11.21
N VAL A 144 -6.23 -15.87 10.36
CA VAL A 144 -5.00 -15.11 10.64
C VAL A 144 -5.32 -13.70 11.10
N SER A 145 -5.48 -13.57 12.41
CA SER A 145 -5.51 -12.34 13.21
C SER A 145 -4.19 -11.54 13.18
N SER A 146 -3.33 -11.71 12.18
CA SER A 146 -2.09 -10.95 12.02
C SER A 146 -1.86 -10.59 10.55
N GLY A 147 -2.74 -9.73 10.01
CA GLY A 147 -2.45 -8.93 8.81
C GLY A 147 -1.11 -8.21 8.96
N ILE A 148 -0.25 -8.18 7.94
CA ILE A 148 0.92 -7.29 7.95
C ILE A 148 0.40 -5.87 7.75
N SER A 149 0.61 -5.03 8.76
CA SER A 149 0.21 -3.64 8.79
C SER A 149 1.01 -2.80 7.79
N HIS A 150 0.50 -1.63 7.43
CA HIS A 150 1.21 -0.72 6.53
C HIS A 150 2.46 -0.13 7.21
N GLU A 151 2.42 0.03 8.52
CA GLU A 151 3.55 0.45 9.36
C GLU A 151 4.69 -0.58 9.31
N GLU A 152 4.38 -1.87 9.40
CA GLU A 152 5.39 -2.93 9.25
C GLU A 152 6.01 -2.97 7.86
N ILE A 153 5.21 -2.71 6.82
CA ILE A 153 5.71 -2.61 5.45
C ILE A 153 6.66 -1.42 5.33
N LEU A 154 6.27 -0.25 5.82
CA LEU A 154 7.10 0.96 5.77
C LEU A 154 8.42 0.75 6.52
N ALA A 155 8.39 0.11 7.69
CA ALA A 155 9.61 -0.22 8.43
C ALA A 155 10.53 -1.18 7.66
N LEU A 156 9.97 -2.15 6.92
CA LEU A 156 10.75 -3.02 6.04
C LEU A 156 11.35 -2.23 4.87
N LEU A 157 10.60 -1.30 4.28
CA LEU A 157 11.11 -0.44 3.20
C LEU A 157 12.28 0.41 3.69
N ASP A 158 12.18 0.99 4.90
CA ASP A 158 13.28 1.74 5.54
C ASP A 158 14.52 0.86 5.72
N GLU A 159 14.35 -0.35 6.28
CA GLU A 159 15.45 -1.30 6.50
C GLU A 159 16.19 -1.62 5.19
N VAL A 160 15.43 -1.94 4.14
CA VAL A 160 15.99 -2.29 2.83
C VAL A 160 16.69 -1.10 2.18
N TYR A 161 16.06 0.09 2.24
CA TYR A 161 16.59 1.29 1.62
C TYR A 161 17.90 1.75 2.29
N VAL A 162 17.93 1.81 3.61
CA VAL A 162 19.14 2.13 4.38
C VAL A 162 20.26 1.15 4.05
N PHE A 163 19.95 -0.15 3.96
CA PHE A 163 20.94 -1.15 3.58
C PHE A 163 21.54 -0.87 2.18
N PHE A 164 20.71 -0.59 1.17
CA PHE A 164 21.21 -0.27 -0.17
C PHE A 164 22.03 1.01 -0.18
N GLN A 165 21.56 2.06 0.51
CA GLN A 165 22.26 3.34 0.58
C GLN A 165 23.67 3.20 1.20
N ASP A 166 23.78 2.42 2.27
CA ASP A 166 25.04 2.29 3.02
C ASP A 166 26.04 1.31 2.38
N ASN A 167 25.57 0.34 1.57
CA ASN A 167 26.41 -0.79 1.14
C ASN A 167 26.57 -0.93 -0.38
N CYS A 168 25.60 -0.50 -1.19
CA CYS A 168 25.64 -0.68 -2.64
C CYS A 168 24.80 0.37 -3.39
N SER A 169 24.96 1.64 -3.02
CA SER A 169 24.11 2.73 -3.53
C SER A 169 24.30 3.01 -5.01
N GLN A 170 25.53 2.89 -5.51
CA GLN A 170 25.83 3.09 -6.92
C GLN A 170 25.22 1.97 -7.77
N GLU A 171 25.44 0.73 -7.36
CA GLU A 171 24.94 -0.46 -8.05
C GLU A 171 23.41 -0.50 -8.02
N TYR A 172 22.82 -0.09 -6.91
CA TYR A 172 21.38 0.09 -6.78
C TYR A 172 20.84 1.11 -7.79
N ALA A 173 21.47 2.27 -7.91
CA ALA A 173 21.04 3.31 -8.83
C ALA A 173 21.16 2.84 -10.30
N GLU A 174 22.24 2.14 -10.64
CA GLU A 174 22.46 1.55 -11.98
C GLU A 174 21.34 0.55 -12.32
N CYS A 175 21.12 -0.47 -11.47
CA CYS A 175 20.06 -1.46 -11.70
C CYS A 175 18.65 -0.84 -11.73
N SER A 176 18.38 0.14 -10.87
CA SER A 176 17.09 0.84 -10.84
C SER A 176 16.83 1.62 -12.14
N ASN A 177 17.86 2.26 -12.70
CA ASN A 177 17.75 3.01 -13.95
C ASN A 177 17.57 2.08 -15.16
N GLU A 178 18.30 0.94 -15.19
CA GLU A 178 18.17 -0.08 -16.23
C GLU A 178 16.74 -0.63 -16.29
N LEU A 179 16.19 -1.03 -15.14
CA LEU A 179 14.81 -1.53 -15.05
C LEU A 179 13.77 -0.47 -15.44
N SER A 180 14.04 0.81 -15.17
CA SER A 180 13.13 1.90 -15.54
C SER A 180 13.11 2.13 -17.06
N ALA A 181 14.25 1.97 -17.72
CA ALA A 181 14.37 2.12 -19.17
C ALA A 181 13.68 0.99 -19.94
N ASP A 182 13.65 -0.22 -19.38
CA ASP A 182 12.96 -1.38 -19.97
C ASP A 182 11.42 -1.25 -19.90
N ASP A 183 10.89 -0.52 -18.91
CA ASP A 183 9.44 -0.33 -18.71
C ASP A 183 8.85 0.76 -19.64
N GLU A 184 9.67 1.71 -20.13
CA GLU A 184 9.25 2.71 -21.14
C GLU A 184 9.16 2.13 -22.57
N GLY A 185 9.55 0.87 -22.76
CA GLY A 185 9.55 0.15 -24.03
C GLY A 185 8.29 -0.68 -24.34
N ASN A 186 7.28 -0.70 -23.45
CA ASN A 186 6.02 -1.46 -23.60
C ASN A 186 4.77 -0.58 -23.65
#